data_AF-A0A938U8M9-F1
#
_entry.id   AF-A0A938U8M9-F1
#
_cell.length_a   1.000
_cell.length_b   1.000
_cell.length_c   1.000
_cell.angle_alpha   90.00
_cell.angle_beta   90.00
_cell.angle_gamma   90.00
#
_symmetry.space_group_name_H-M   'P 1'
#
loop_
_entity.id
_entity.type
_entity.pdbx_description
1 polymer ?
#
loop_
_entity_poly.entity_id
_entity_poly.type
_entity_poly.pdbx_seq_one_letter_code
_entity_poly.pdbx_strand_id
1 'polypeptide(L)' 'MSLIGNIANKNVLFGGTPEDVYKQTRYSIEAGVDVLAPECAVPLQTPIANLKAIVEAAR' A
#
# COMPACT_ATOMS: atom_id res chain seq x y z
N MET A 1 3.01 5.91 -20.36
CA MET A 1 2.49 6.59 -19.14
C MET A 1 2.55 5.55 -18.04
N SER A 2 3.02 5.87 -16.84
CA SER A 2 3.05 4.94 -15.71
C SER A 2 2.16 5.46 -14.58
N LEU A 3 1.35 4.57 -13.99
CA LEU A 3 0.51 4.84 -12.83
C LEU A 3 1.26 4.46 -11.55
N ILE A 4 1.27 5.38 -10.60
CA ILE A 4 2.03 5.25 -9.35
C ILE A 4 1.07 5.47 -8.17
N GLY A 5 1.12 4.62 -7.16
CA GLY A 5 0.44 4.85 -5.89
C GLY A 5 -0.77 3.97 -5.62
N ASN A 6 -1.83 4.63 -5.15
CA ASN A 6 -3.19 4.20 -4.79
C ASN A 6 -3.39 3.44 -3.44
N ILE A 7 -2.34 3.12 -2.69
CA ILE A 7 -2.48 2.46 -1.39
C ILE A 7 -2.92 3.48 -0.33
N ALA A 8 -4.03 3.23 0.35
CA ALA A 8 -4.71 4.24 1.15
C ALA A 8 -3.97 4.54 2.46
N ASN A 9 -3.62 5.81 2.69
CA ASN A 9 -2.85 6.24 3.83
C ASN A 9 -3.63 6.15 5.15
N LYS A 10 -4.84 6.73 5.19
CA LYS A 10 -5.62 6.82 6.42
C LYS A 10 -6.24 5.49 6.83
N ASN A 11 -6.93 4.85 5.88
CA ASN A 11 -7.78 3.69 6.18
C ASN A 11 -7.01 2.36 6.16
N VAL A 12 -5.90 2.28 5.43
CA VAL A 12 -5.17 1.01 5.23
C VAL A 12 -3.77 1.05 5.82
N LEU A 13 -2.92 2.01 5.43
CA LEU A 13 -1.56 2.09 5.96
C LEU A 13 -1.53 2.46 7.45
N PHE A 14 -2.22 3.53 7.85
CA PHE A 14 -2.24 3.96 9.25
C PHE A 14 -3.32 3.26 10.08
N GLY A 15 -4.54 3.19 9.56
CA GLY A 15 -5.71 2.67 10.28
C GLY A 15 -5.98 1.18 10.13
N GLY A 16 -5.26 0.48 9.25
CA GLY A 16 -5.48 -0.93 8.96
C GLY A 16 -4.41 -1.86 9.56
N THR A 17 -4.50 -3.13 9.20
CA THR A 17 -3.55 -4.19 9.56
C THR A 17 -2.59 -4.50 8.40
N PRO A 18 -1.47 -5.23 8.64
CA PRO A 18 -0.62 -5.70 7.56
C PRO A 18 -1.36 -6.53 6.50
N GLU A 19 -2.39 -7.28 6.91
CA GLU A 19 -3.23 -8.07 6.01
C GLU A 19 -4.09 -7.17 5.10
N ASP A 20 -4.62 -6.07 5.63
CA ASP A 20 -5.38 -5.09 4.83
C ASP A 20 -4.50 -4.42 3.78
N VAL A 21 -3.27 -4.06 4.17
CA VAL A 21 -2.29 -3.50 3.23
C VAL A 21 -1.92 -4.50 2.17
N TYR A 22 -1.68 -5.76 2.53
CA TYR A 22 -1.38 -6.82 1.59
C TYR A 22 -2.51 -6.97 0.56
N LYS A 23 -3.77 -7.08 1.03
CA LYS A 23 -4.95 -7.20 0.16
C LYS A 23 -5.10 -6.02 -0.78
N GLN A 24 -4.98 -4.78 -0.28
CA GLN A 24 -5.08 -3.60 -1.14
C GLN A 24 -3.93 -3.55 -2.15
N THR A 25 -2.71 -3.90 -1.75
CA THR A 25 -1.56 -3.92 -2.64
C THR A 25 -1.74 -4.97 -3.76
N ARG A 26 -2.26 -6.16 -3.43
CA ARG A 26 -2.60 -7.19 -4.45
C ARG A 26 -3.67 -6.70 -5.42
N TYR A 27 -4.72 -6.05 -4.92
CA TYR A 27 -5.73 -5.41 -5.77
C TYR A 27 -5.10 -4.40 -6.74
N SER A 28 -4.16 -3.57 -6.29
CA SER A 28 -3.47 -2.60 -7.14
C SER A 28 -2.62 -3.25 -8.23
N ILE A 29 -1.96 -4.38 -7.91
CA ILE A 29 -1.22 -5.18 -8.90
C ILE A 29 -2.19 -5.72 -9.96
N GLU A 30 -3.30 -6.31 -9.53
CA GLU A 30 -4.33 -6.87 -10.44
C GLU A 30 -4.99 -5.79 -11.31
N ALA A 31 -5.10 -4.57 -10.79
CA ALA A 31 -5.62 -3.41 -11.52
C ALA A 31 -4.60 -2.81 -12.53
N GLY A 32 -3.36 -3.30 -12.56
CA GLY A 32 -2.33 -2.85 -13.49
C GLY A 32 -1.59 -1.57 -13.09
N VAL A 33 -1.46 -1.30 -11.78
CA VAL A 33 -0.61 -0.20 -11.29
C VAL A 33 0.87 -0.53 -11.53
N ASP A 34 1.60 0.37 -12.19
CA ASP A 34 3.01 0.15 -12.55
C ASP A 34 3.96 0.23 -11.35
N VAL A 35 3.70 1.16 -10.43
CA VAL A 35 4.54 1.37 -9.24
C VAL A 35 3.68 1.42 -7.98
N LEU A 36 3.89 0.44 -7.12
CA LEU A 36 3.19 0.32 -5.84
C LEU A 36 3.75 1.35 -4.87
N ALA A 37 2.91 2.30 -4.49
CA ALA A 37 3.27 3.34 -3.55
C ALA A 37 2.04 3.78 -2.74
N PRO A 38 2.24 4.50 -1.62
CA PRO A 38 1.14 5.19 -0.95
C PRO A 38 0.45 6.19 -1.89
N GLU A 39 -0.83 6.46 -1.66
CA GLU A 39 -1.61 7.42 -2.44
C GLU A 39 -1.07 8.87 -2.35
N CYS A 40 -0.38 9.20 -1.25
CA CYS A 40 0.15 10.52 -0.94
C CYS A 40 1.31 10.39 0.09
N ALA A 41 1.48 11.35 0.98
CA ALA A 41 2.46 11.28 2.06
C ALA A 41 2.07 10.25 3.14
N VAL A 42 3.01 9.39 3.50
CA VAL A 42 2.83 8.39 4.57
C VAL A 42 2.69 9.09 5.92
N PRO A 43 1.65 8.77 6.71
CA PRO A 43 1.55 9.26 8.09
C PRO A 43 2.73 8.80 8.94
N LEU A 44 3.33 9.70 9.72
CA LEU A 44 4.54 9.39 10.50
C LEU A 44 4.35 8.27 11.54
N GLN A 45 3.11 8.04 11.95
CA GLN A 45 2.75 7.00 12.93
C GLN A 45 2.35 5.67 12.27
N THR A 46 2.50 5.54 10.95
CA THR A 46 2.23 4.29 10.23
C THR A 46 3.11 3.17 10.75
N PRO A 47 2.55 2.03 11.19
CA PRO A 47 3.33 0.90 11.64
C PRO A 47 4.27 0.38 10.54
N ILE A 48 5.53 0.11 10.89
CA ILE A 48 6.52 -0.43 9.93
C ILE A 48 6.06 -1.77 9.33
N ALA A 49 5.32 -2.58 10.09
CA ALA A 49 4.74 -3.83 9.60
C ALA A 49 3.79 -3.59 8.41
N ASN A 50 3.01 -2.52 8.45
CA ASN A 50 2.09 -2.14 7.37
C ASN A 50 2.87 -1.72 6.12
N LEU A 51 3.96 -0.96 6.27
CA LEU A 51 4.83 -0.61 5.13
C LEU A 51 5.51 -1.83 4.51
N LYS A 52 5.98 -2.77 5.33
CA LYS A 52 6.59 -4.02 4.86
C LYS A 52 5.60 -4.90 4.09
N ALA A 53 4.32 -4.87 4.46
CA ALA A 53 3.28 -5.64 3.76
C ALA A 53 3.13 -5.25 2.28
N ILE A 54 3.42 -3.99 1.91
CA ILE A 54 3.48 -3.57 0.50
C ILE A 54 4.56 -4.35 -0.25
N VAL A 55 5.75 -4.44 0.33
CA VAL A 55 6.89 -5.16 -0.25
C VAL A 55 6.61 -6.66 -0.33
N GLU A 56 6.03 -7.25 0.71
CA GLU A 56 5.67 -8.68 0.71
C GLU A 56 4.60 -9.00 -0.34
N ALA A 57 3.65 -8.10 -0.59
CA ALA A 57 2.64 -8.27 -1.63
C ALA A 57 3.19 -8.13 -3.05
N ALA A 58 4.32 -7.43 -3.22
CA ALA A 58 4.98 -7.18 -4.50
C ALA A 58 5.98 -8.28 -4.91
N ARG A 59 6.29 -9.22 -4.01
CA ARG A 59 7.07 -10.43 -4.31
C ARG A 59 6.23 -11.43 -5.09
#